data_AF-A0A937WHI2-F1
#
_entry.id   AF-A0A937WHI2-F1
#
_cell.length_a   1.000
_cell.length_b   1.000
_cell.length_c   1.000
_cell.angle_alpha   90.00
_cell.angle_beta   90.00
_cell.angle_gamma   90.00
#
_symmetry.space_group_name_H-M   'P 1'
#
loop_
_entity.id
_entity.type
_entity.pdbx_description
1 polymer ?
#
loop_
_entity_poly.entity_id
_entity_poly.type
_entity_poly.pdbx_seq_one_letter_code
_entity_poly.pdbx_strand_id
1 'polypeptide(L)'
;MDIKELTTNILKQEFSDLLIDIRYWGPHEDEDLDVDVVLKEGPIDLDEKEDKIYHYLREQGFDVLFDYQFKDNSTEISKIGVKELTEKLIQQEFGE
;
A
#
# COMPACT_ATOMS: atom_id res chain seq x y z
N MET A 1 -25.17 2.43 -3.28
CA MET A 1 -23.85 2.14 -3.87
C MET A 1 -22.91 1.95 -2.70
N ASP A 2 -22.07 0.91 -2.71
CA ASP A 2 -21.13 0.67 -1.62
C ASP A 2 -19.85 1.46 -1.88
N ILE A 3 -19.50 2.38 -0.97
CA ILE A 3 -18.35 3.27 -1.11
C ILE A 3 -17.03 2.48 -1.11
N LYS A 4 -16.92 1.39 -0.34
CA LYS A 4 -15.70 0.57 -0.29
C LYS A 4 -15.49 -0.16 -1.61
N GLU A 5 -16.55 -0.73 -2.18
CA GLU A 5 -16.51 -1.38 -3.49
C GLU A 5 -16.15 -0.38 -4.59
N LEU A 6 -16.77 0.80 -4.60
CA LEU A 6 -16.48 1.87 -5.57
C LEU A 6 -15.01 2.30 -5.48
N THR A 7 -14.52 2.61 -4.26
CA THR A 7 -13.14 3.02 -4.01
C THR A 7 -12.14 1.91 -4.34
N THR A 8 -12.45 0.64 -4.02
CA THR A 8 -11.62 -0.51 -4.44
C THR A 8 -11.46 -0.55 -5.95
N ASN A 9 -12.57 -0.39 -6.68
CA ASN A 9 -12.57 -0.54 -8.13
C ASN A 9 -11.74 0.55 -8.82
N ILE A 10 -11.89 1.81 -8.41
CA ILE A 10 -11.11 2.91 -8.99
C ILE A 10 -9.62 2.81 -8.63
N LEU A 11 -9.27 2.44 -7.40
CA LEU A 11 -7.88 2.22 -6.99
C LEU A 11 -7.22 1.12 -7.81
N LYS A 12 -7.91 0.00 -8.05
CA LYS A 12 -7.43 -1.07 -8.94
C LYS A 12 -7.27 -0.61 -10.37
N GLN A 13 -8.16 0.26 -10.85
CA GLN A 13 -8.11 0.77 -12.22
C GLN A 13 -6.92 1.73 -12.44
N GLU A 14 -6.61 2.56 -11.44
CA GLU A 14 -5.53 3.53 -11.52
C GLU A 14 -4.15 2.98 -11.16
N PHE A 15 -4.08 2.04 -10.22
CA PHE A 15 -2.82 1.51 -9.70
C PHE A 15 -2.51 0.08 -10.12
N SER A 16 -3.49 -0.70 -10.60
CA SER A 16 -3.35 -2.08 -11.13
C SER A 16 -2.27 -2.90 -10.41
N ASP A 17 -1.13 -3.13 -11.08
CA ASP A 17 -0.03 -3.98 -10.65
C ASP A 17 0.81 -3.38 -9.52
N LEU A 18 0.68 -2.08 -9.25
CA LEU A 18 1.38 -1.35 -8.20
C LEU A 18 0.67 -1.48 -6.85
N LEU A 19 -0.63 -1.78 -6.86
CA LEU A 19 -1.42 -1.95 -5.65
C LEU A 19 -1.03 -3.23 -4.91
N ILE A 20 -0.63 -3.10 -3.64
CA ILE A 20 -0.33 -4.22 -2.75
C ILE A 20 -1.54 -4.52 -1.86
N ASP A 21 -2.05 -3.50 -1.19
CA ASP A 21 -3.06 -3.64 -0.16
C ASP A 21 -3.94 -2.37 -0.09
N ILE A 22 -5.21 -2.56 0.28
CA ILE A 22 -6.14 -1.47 0.58
C ILE A 22 -6.74 -1.77 1.94
N ARG A 23 -6.65 -0.83 2.88
CA ARG A 23 -7.26 -0.95 4.20
C ARG A 23 -8.25 0.18 4.40
N TYR A 24 -9.41 -0.18 4.93
CA TYR A 24 -10.50 0.73 5.18
C TYR A 24 -10.60 1.01 6.66
N TRP A 25 -10.53 2.29 7.01
CA TRP A 25 -10.88 2.78 8.31
C TRP A 25 -12.34 3.25 8.30
N GLY A 26 -12.92 3.45 9.48
CA GLY A 26 -14.28 4.01 9.58
C GLY A 26 -14.33 5.44 9.00
N PRO A 27 -15.48 6.10 9.06
CA PRO A 27 -15.51 7.55 8.81
C PRO A 27 -14.53 8.23 9.77
N HIS A 28 -13.71 9.13 9.25
CA HIS A 28 -12.77 9.95 10.00
C HIS A 28 -13.24 11.40 9.90
N GLU A 29 -13.38 12.08 11.03
CA GLU A 29 -13.87 13.47 11.10
C GLU A 29 -15.12 13.74 10.24
N ASP A 30 -14.96 14.48 9.15
CA ASP A 30 -16.03 14.89 8.22
C ASP A 30 -16.06 14.02 6.95
N GLU A 31 -15.11 13.09 6.78
CA GLU A 31 -15.02 12.17 5.64
C GLU A 31 -15.88 10.92 5.80
N ASP A 32 -16.45 10.45 4.68
CA ASP A 32 -17.25 9.23 4.64
C ASP A 32 -16.41 7.96 4.83
N LEU A 33 -15.12 8.03 4.46
CA LEU A 33 -14.20 6.89 4.48
C LEU A 33 -12.73 7.34 4.47
N ASP A 34 -11.94 6.73 5.35
CA ASP A 34 -10.48 6.84 5.33
C ASP A 34 -9.85 5.54 4.79
N VAL A 35 -8.93 5.69 3.83
CA VAL A 35 -8.37 4.59 3.03
C VAL A 35 -6.85 4.63 3.01
N ASP A 36 -6.26 3.62 3.62
CA ASP A 36 -4.83 3.32 3.55
C ASP A 36 -4.53 2.54 2.26
N VAL A 37 -3.72 3.10 1.38
CA VAL A 37 -3.33 2.50 0.09
C VAL A 37 -1.85 2.15 0.11
N VAL A 38 -1.52 0.86 -0.01
CA VAL A 38 -0.13 0.38 -0.02
C VAL A 38 0.30 0.07 -1.46
N LEU A 39 1.38 0.70 -1.92
CA LEU A 39 1.92 0.58 -3.28
C LEU A 39 3.34 -0.02 -3.31
N LYS A 40 3.70 -0.70 -4.41
CA LYS A 40 4.99 -1.41 -4.58
C LYS A 40 6.22 -0.51 -4.63
N GLU A 41 6.27 0.52 -5.49
CA GLU A 41 7.48 1.31 -5.73
C GLU A 41 7.12 2.74 -6.15
N GLY A 42 8.03 3.70 -5.95
CA GLY A 42 7.90 5.10 -6.43
C GLY A 42 9.00 5.49 -7.45
N PRO A 43 8.85 6.58 -8.23
CA PRO A 43 7.84 7.64 -8.14
C PRO A 43 6.69 7.46 -9.16
N ILE A 44 5.47 7.40 -8.64
CA ILE A 44 4.23 7.49 -9.43
C ILE A 44 3.75 8.93 -9.32
N ASP A 45 3.16 9.50 -10.38
CA ASP A 45 2.38 10.74 -10.31
C ASP A 45 1.13 10.50 -9.44
N LEU A 46 1.34 10.49 -8.11
CA LEU A 46 0.27 10.28 -7.14
C LEU A 46 -0.69 11.46 -7.15
N ASP A 47 -0.20 12.70 -7.20
CA ASP A 47 -1.06 13.89 -7.14
C ASP A 47 -2.11 13.91 -8.26
N GLU A 48 -1.73 13.62 -9.51
CA GLU A 48 -2.68 13.60 -10.64
C GLU A 48 -3.69 12.46 -10.51
N LYS A 49 -3.23 11.28 -10.06
CA LYS A 49 -4.10 10.11 -9.87
C LYS A 49 -5.04 10.28 -8.69
N GLU A 50 -4.55 10.80 -7.59
CA GLU A 50 -5.32 11.12 -6.39
C GLU A 50 -6.38 12.16 -6.72
N ASP A 51 -6.02 13.26 -7.38
CA ASP A 51 -7.00 14.30 -7.75
C ASP A 51 -8.11 13.72 -8.65
N LYS A 52 -7.76 12.86 -9.60
CA LYS A 52 -8.72 12.16 -10.46
C LYS A 52 -9.65 11.24 -9.67
N ILE A 53 -9.11 10.44 -8.75
CA ILE A 53 -9.88 9.51 -7.91
C ILE A 53 -10.80 10.30 -6.97
N TYR A 54 -10.25 11.33 -6.33
CA TYR A 54 -10.96 12.23 -5.42
C TYR A 54 -12.11 12.93 -6.13
N HIS A 55 -11.86 13.56 -7.29
CA HIS A 55 -12.91 14.20 -8.09
C HIS A 55 -14.02 13.21 -8.45
N TYR A 56 -13.67 12.02 -8.93
CA TYR A 56 -14.66 11.01 -9.30
C TYR A 56 -15.55 10.60 -8.13
N LEU A 57 -14.97 10.32 -6.96
CA LEU A 57 -15.72 9.93 -5.76
C LEU A 57 -16.62 11.09 -5.27
N ARG A 58 -16.11 12.32 -5.35
CA ARG A 58 -16.87 13.52 -4.98
C ARG A 58 -18.05 13.77 -5.93
N GLU A 59 -17.91 13.50 -7.23
CA GLU A 59 -19.01 13.54 -8.19
C GLU A 59 -20.09 12.48 -7.89
N GLN A 60 -19.71 11.36 -7.28
CA GLN A 60 -20.67 10.35 -6.78
C GLN A 60 -21.26 10.71 -5.39
N GLY A 61 -20.82 11.82 -4.79
CA GLY A 61 -21.32 12.32 -3.51
C GLY A 61 -20.62 11.76 -2.28
N PHE A 62 -19.40 11.25 -2.43
CA PHE A 62 -18.58 10.70 -1.33
C PHE A 62 -17.32 11.53 -1.12
N ASP A 63 -16.96 11.77 0.15
CA ASP A 63 -15.68 12.38 0.53
C ASP A 63 -14.78 11.32 1.15
N VAL A 64 -13.63 11.07 0.52
CA VAL A 64 -12.73 9.96 0.87
C VAL A 64 -11.32 10.48 1.07
N LEU A 65 -10.75 10.18 2.23
CA LEU A 65 -9.34 10.44 2.54
C LEU A 65 -8.48 9.28 2.07
N PHE A 66 -7.32 9.61 1.51
CA PHE A 66 -6.33 8.63 1.08
C PHE A 66 -4.99 8.85 1.79
N ASP A 67 -4.48 7.80 2.43
CA ASP A 67 -3.11 7.76 2.95
C ASP A 67 -2.29 6.76 2.12
N TYR A 68 -1.28 7.27 1.39
CA TYR A 68 -0.46 6.45 0.50
C TYR A 68 0.85 6.03 1.18
N GLN A 69 1.05 4.73 1.27
CA GLN A 69 2.26 4.12 1.82
C GLN A 69 3.00 3.34 0.73
N PHE A 70 4.30 3.58 0.60
CA PHE A 70 5.15 2.81 -0.31
C PHE A 70 5.88 1.72 0.45
N LYS A 71 5.75 0.48 -0.04
CA LYS A 71 6.52 -0.63 0.51
C LYS A 71 7.90 -0.63 -0.13
N ASP A 72 8.87 -0.05 0.57
CA ASP A 72 10.27 -0.09 0.15
C ASP A 72 10.76 -1.56 0.06
N ASN A 73 10.98 -2.06 -1.16
CA ASN A 73 11.56 -3.38 -1.40
C ASN A 73 12.98 -3.53 -0.81
N SER A 74 13.59 -2.44 -0.32
CA SER A 74 14.89 -2.42 0.35
C SER A 74 14.95 -3.25 1.65
N THR A 75 13.81 -3.67 2.22
CA THR A 75 13.77 -4.42 3.50
C THR A 75 13.77 -5.95 3.34
N GLU A 76 13.74 -6.49 2.11
CA GLU A 76 13.83 -7.95 1.91
C GLU A 76 15.27 -8.51 1.88
N ILE A 77 16.29 -7.66 2.07
CA ILE A 77 17.70 -8.12 2.16
C ILE A 77 18.09 -8.55 3.60
N SER A 78 17.35 -8.12 4.63
CA SER A 78 17.78 -8.28 6.04
C SER A 78 17.29 -9.56 6.72
N LYS A 79 16.41 -10.36 6.13
CA LYS A 79 15.98 -11.66 6.72
C LYS A 79 16.62 -12.87 6.06
N ILE A 80 16.91 -12.81 4.76
CA ILE A 80 17.58 -13.91 4.05
C ILE A 80 19.09 -13.89 4.34
N GLY A 81 19.72 -12.71 4.37
CA GLY A 81 21.15 -12.58 4.68
C GLY A 81 21.54 -12.93 6.13
N VAL A 82 20.67 -12.65 7.10
CA VAL A 82 20.94 -12.97 8.52
C VAL A 82 20.80 -14.47 8.79
N LYS A 83 19.85 -15.15 8.13
CA LYS A 83 19.66 -16.60 8.33
C LYS A 83 20.84 -17.40 7.74
N GLU A 84 21.27 -17.06 6.53
CA GLU A 84 22.44 -17.72 5.91
C GLU A 84 23.77 -17.46 6.63
N LEU A 85 23.98 -16.23 7.15
CA LEU A 85 25.20 -15.93 7.91
C LEU A 85 25.23 -16.65 9.27
N THR A 86 24.08 -16.79 9.93
CA THR A 86 23.98 -17.48 11.22
C THR A 86 24.24 -18.98 11.06
N GLU A 87 23.71 -19.61 10.00
CA GLU A 87 23.93 -21.04 9.75
C GLU A 87 25.39 -21.37 9.40
N LYS A 88 26.10 -20.48 8.68
CA LYS A 88 27.54 -20.65 8.40
C LYS A 88 28.43 -20.47 9.63
N LEU A 89 28.11 -19.52 10.52
CA LEU A 89 28.86 -19.30 11.77
C LEU A 89 28.74 -20.50 12.73
N ILE A 90 27.55 -21.12 12.82
CA ILE A 90 27.34 -22.30 13.68
C ILE A 90 28.11 -23.52 13.16
N GLN A 91 28.19 -23.72 11.84
CA GLN A 91 28.95 -24.83 11.27
C GLN A 91 30.47 -24.68 11.39
N GLN A 92 30.97 -23.45 11.51
CA GLN A 92 32.41 -23.20 11.63
C GLN A 92 32.92 -23.32 13.09
N GLU A 93 32.09 -23.07 14.10
CA GLU A 93 32.45 -23.23 15.52
C GLU A 93 32.18 -24.63 16.10
N PHE A 94 31.35 -25.45 15.45
CA PHE A 94 30.97 -26.78 15.94
C PHE A 94 31.14 -27.92 14.92
N GLY A 95 31.79 -27.66 13.78
CA GLY A 95 32.15 -28.68 12.80
C GLY A 95 33.53 -29.27 13.09
N GLU A 96 33.57 -30.34 13.89
CA GLU A 96 34.69 -31.28 14.01
C GLU A 96 34.99 -32.00 12.67
#